data_AF-A0A1A8CVS5-F1
#
_entry.id   AF-A0A1A8CVS5-F1
#
_cell.length_a   1.000
_cell.length_b   1.000
_cell.length_c   1.000
_cell.angle_alpha   90.00
_cell.angle_beta   90.00
_cell.angle_gamma   90.00
#
_symmetry.space_group_name_H-M   'P 1'
#
loop_
_entity.id
_entity.type
_entity.pdbx_description
1 polymer ?
#
loop_
_entity_poly.entity_id
_entity_poly.type
_entity_poly.pdbx_seq_one_letter_code
_entity_poly.pdbx_strand_id
1 'polypeptide(L)'
;TEEVKKQTVSRNRDAPEGGLDAVMQAIVCKEKIGWRPDASHLLVLTTDAKTHTALDARFAGIVQPNDGQCYLDSNNLYNKSAVLDYPSLGLIMDKMTENNINLVFAVTSYVVPLYKEYSQLIPGSTVGLLSDDSGNVIQLIEEAYAKIRS
;
A
#
# COMPACT_ATOMS: atom_id res chain seq x y z
N THR A 1 1.86 19.39 8.04
CA THR A 1 2.72 19.29 6.83
C THR A 1 4.21 19.31 7.15
N GLU A 2 4.64 19.54 8.40
CA GLU A 2 6.07 19.61 8.77
C GLU A 2 6.85 18.33 8.41
N GLU A 3 6.33 17.15 8.75
CA GLU A 3 6.98 15.88 8.40
C GLU A 3 6.99 15.60 6.89
N VAL A 4 5.97 16.05 6.16
CA VAL A 4 5.89 15.91 4.69
C VAL A 4 6.98 16.75 4.02
N LYS A 5 7.23 17.97 4.52
CA LYS A 5 8.27 18.87 3.99
C LYS A 5 9.70 18.35 4.22
N LYS A 6 9.89 17.43 5.17
CA LYS A 6 11.19 16.81 5.45
C LYS A 6 11.50 15.63 4.53
N GLN A 7 10.52 15.11 3.80
CA GLN A 7 10.73 13.94 2.94
C GLN A 7 11.55 14.30 1.70
N THR A 8 12.39 13.36 1.27
CA THR A 8 13.17 13.42 0.05
C THR A 8 13.05 12.13 -0.72
N VAL A 9 13.05 12.19 -2.05
CA VAL A 9 12.98 11.00 -2.89
C VAL A 9 14.26 10.17 -2.81
N SER A 10 14.11 8.85 -2.85
CA SER A 10 15.20 7.90 -3.12
C SER A 10 15.21 7.53 -4.61
N ARG A 11 16.06 6.58 -4.98
CA ARG A 11 16.12 6.03 -6.35
C ARG A 11 16.52 4.56 -6.33
N ASN A 12 15.82 3.75 -7.13
CA ASN A 12 16.16 2.35 -7.40
C ASN A 12 16.43 2.14 -8.92
N ARG A 13 16.54 0.88 -9.37
CA ARG A 13 16.99 0.52 -10.73
C ARG A 13 15.86 0.19 -11.70
N ASP A 14 14.89 -0.61 -11.28
CA ASP A 14 13.77 -1.06 -12.10
C ASP A 14 12.52 -0.19 -11.90
N ALA A 15 11.45 -0.49 -12.62
CA ALA A 15 10.25 0.34 -12.63
C ALA A 15 9.18 -0.08 -11.61
N PRO A 16 8.93 -1.38 -11.36
CA PRO A 16 8.00 -1.79 -10.30
C PRO A 16 8.56 -1.47 -8.91
N GLU A 17 7.70 -0.95 -8.04
CA GLU A 17 8.09 -0.56 -6.68
C GLU A 17 7.62 -1.57 -5.63
N GLY A 18 8.24 -1.56 -4.45
CA GLY A 18 7.89 -2.42 -3.30
C GLY A 18 6.65 -1.96 -2.50
N GLY A 19 5.68 -1.32 -3.14
CA GLY A 19 4.56 -0.66 -2.47
C GLY A 19 3.69 -1.61 -1.63
N LEU A 20 3.53 -2.86 -2.06
CA LEU A 20 2.71 -3.84 -1.34
C LEU A 20 3.32 -4.29 0.00
N ASP A 21 4.64 -4.26 0.18
CA ASP A 21 5.25 -4.48 1.50
C ASP A 21 4.83 -3.38 2.48
N ALA A 22 4.87 -2.12 2.03
CA ALA A 22 4.44 -0.99 2.85
C ALA A 22 2.96 -1.08 3.22
N VAL A 23 2.11 -1.49 2.26
CA VAL A 23 0.68 -1.74 2.52
C VAL A 23 0.51 -2.83 3.58
N MET A 24 1.20 -3.97 3.44
CA MET A 24 1.12 -5.06 4.41
C MET A 24 1.51 -4.58 5.81
N GLN A 25 2.67 -3.94 5.95
CA GLN A 25 3.16 -3.46 7.24
C GLN A 25 2.23 -2.41 7.85
N ALA A 26 1.67 -1.51 7.05
CA ALA A 26 0.69 -0.51 7.51
C ALA A 26 -0.63 -1.14 8.01
N ILE A 27 -1.03 -2.27 7.44
CA ILE A 27 -2.22 -3.02 7.87
C ILE A 27 -1.97 -3.72 9.21
N VAL A 28 -0.86 -4.46 9.32
CA VAL A 28 -0.66 -5.41 10.44
C VAL A 28 0.02 -4.79 11.66
N CYS A 29 0.78 -3.70 11.51
CA CYS A 29 1.45 -3.01 12.61
C CYS A 29 0.53 -2.03 13.37
N LYS A 30 -0.61 -2.51 13.88
CA LYS A 30 -1.67 -1.68 14.50
C LYS A 30 -1.18 -0.68 15.53
N GLU A 31 -0.33 -1.11 16.46
CA GLU A 31 0.14 -0.25 17.56
C GLU A 31 1.04 0.88 17.07
N LYS A 32 1.87 0.62 16.05
CA LYS A 32 2.77 1.62 15.48
C LYS A 32 2.04 2.61 14.58
N ILE A 33 1.07 2.14 13.83
CA ILE A 33 0.27 2.98 12.93
C ILE A 33 -0.81 3.74 13.71
N GLY A 34 -1.36 3.15 14.77
CA GLY A 34 -2.33 3.78 15.66
C GLY A 34 -3.78 3.70 15.15
N TRP A 35 -4.17 2.62 14.48
CA TRP A 35 -5.55 2.42 14.06
C TRP A 35 -6.49 2.36 15.27
N ARG A 36 -7.43 3.32 15.36
CA ARG A 36 -8.40 3.36 16.47
C ARG A 36 -9.48 2.29 16.29
N PRO A 37 -9.92 1.60 17.36
CA PRO A 37 -10.89 0.49 17.25
C PRO A 37 -12.23 0.90 16.61
N ASP A 38 -12.79 2.04 17.01
CA ASP A 38 -14.12 2.48 16.56
C ASP A 38 -14.05 3.57 15.46
N ALA A 39 -13.21 3.35 14.45
CA ALA A 39 -13.03 4.29 13.35
C ALA A 39 -13.01 3.61 11.98
N SER A 40 -13.46 4.33 10.95
CA SER A 40 -13.20 3.93 9.57
C SER A 40 -11.71 4.07 9.27
N HIS A 41 -11.07 3.00 8.80
CA HIS A 41 -9.65 3.04 8.43
C HIS A 41 -9.50 3.18 6.91
N LEU A 42 -8.86 4.27 6.50
CA LEU A 42 -8.49 4.53 5.11
C LEU A 42 -6.98 4.44 4.99
N LEU A 43 -6.50 3.54 4.14
CA LEU A 43 -5.09 3.45 3.75
C LEU A 43 -4.95 3.95 2.32
N VAL A 44 -4.21 5.04 2.11
CA VAL A 44 -4.02 5.64 0.78
C VAL A 44 -2.64 5.26 0.26
N LEU A 45 -2.60 4.45 -0.80
CA LEU A 45 -1.37 4.14 -1.54
C LEU A 45 -1.26 5.07 -2.74
N THR A 46 -0.21 5.86 -2.78
CA THR A 46 0.13 6.73 -3.91
C THR A 46 1.32 6.18 -4.69
N THR A 47 1.20 6.06 -6.01
CA THR A 47 2.29 5.62 -6.88
C THR A 47 2.01 5.98 -8.33
N ASP A 48 3.07 6.24 -9.10
CA ASP A 48 3.04 6.47 -10.54
C ASP A 48 3.52 5.26 -11.35
N ALA A 49 3.82 4.15 -10.65
CA ALA A 49 4.46 2.98 -11.24
C ALA A 49 3.73 1.67 -10.91
N LYS A 50 4.20 0.59 -11.56
CA LYS A 50 3.76 -0.78 -11.25
C LYS A 50 4.23 -1.16 -9.84
N THR A 51 3.68 -2.23 -9.27
CA THR A 51 4.16 -2.78 -8.00
C THR A 51 4.72 -4.18 -8.22
N HIS A 52 5.74 -4.52 -7.44
CA HIS A 52 6.12 -5.91 -7.26
C HIS A 52 5.04 -6.68 -6.50
N THR A 53 4.95 -7.97 -6.80
CA THR A 53 4.02 -8.92 -6.18
C THR A 53 4.75 -10.19 -5.76
N ALA A 54 4.08 -11.05 -4.98
CA ALA A 54 4.65 -12.33 -4.57
C ALA A 54 5.28 -13.09 -5.76
N LEU A 55 6.41 -13.73 -5.49
CA LEU A 55 7.34 -14.43 -6.38
C LEU A 55 8.32 -13.53 -7.16
N ASP A 56 8.13 -12.21 -7.19
CA ASP A 56 9.07 -11.30 -7.88
C ASP A 56 10.42 -11.21 -7.15
N ALA A 57 10.44 -11.28 -5.81
CA ALA A 57 11.68 -11.13 -5.04
C ALA A 57 12.64 -12.31 -5.25
N ARG A 58 12.21 -13.37 -5.93
CA ARG A 58 13.06 -14.49 -6.36
C ARG A 58 14.23 -14.03 -7.22
N PHE A 59 14.08 -12.95 -8.00
CA PHE A 59 15.18 -12.34 -8.75
C PHE A 59 16.30 -11.80 -7.85
N ALA A 60 15.97 -11.42 -6.62
CA ALA A 60 16.91 -10.98 -5.59
C ALA A 60 17.38 -12.13 -4.67
N GLY A 61 17.01 -13.38 -4.97
CA GLY A 61 17.32 -14.55 -4.13
C GLY A 61 16.42 -14.71 -2.90
N ILE A 62 15.38 -13.89 -2.77
CA ILE A 62 14.41 -13.94 -1.68
C ILE A 62 13.30 -14.91 -2.10
N VAL A 63 13.15 -16.01 -1.36
CA VAL A 63 12.19 -17.08 -1.68
C VAL A 63 11.26 -17.44 -0.52
N GLN A 64 11.49 -16.84 0.65
CA GLN A 64 10.64 -17.06 1.81
C GLN A 64 9.35 -16.26 1.63
N PRO A 65 8.17 -16.90 1.65
CA PRO A 65 6.90 -16.18 1.49
C PRO A 65 6.66 -15.17 2.60
N ASN A 66 5.96 -14.08 2.28
CA ASN A 66 5.42 -13.16 3.27
C ASN A 66 4.46 -13.89 4.24
N ASP A 67 4.60 -13.66 5.54
CA ASP A 67 3.81 -14.31 6.59
C ASP A 67 2.71 -13.41 7.17
N GLY A 68 2.57 -12.17 6.67
CA GLY A 68 1.55 -11.22 7.11
C GLY A 68 1.73 -10.74 8.55
N GLN A 69 2.96 -10.72 9.08
CA GLN A 69 3.28 -10.22 10.42
C GLN A 69 3.94 -8.83 10.42
N CYS A 70 3.93 -8.17 11.58
CA CYS A 70 4.55 -6.86 11.76
C CYS A 70 6.05 -6.96 12.03
N TYR A 71 6.85 -6.20 11.29
CA TYR A 71 8.31 -6.20 11.33
C TYR A 71 8.91 -4.78 11.26
N LEU A 72 8.19 -3.79 11.78
CA LEU A 72 8.72 -2.44 11.96
C LEU A 72 9.63 -2.39 13.19
N ASP A 73 10.92 -2.12 12.99
CA ASP A 73 11.92 -2.02 14.06
C ASP A 73 11.77 -0.74 14.91
N SER A 74 12.64 -0.53 15.89
CA SER A 74 12.61 0.66 16.75
C SER A 74 12.80 1.99 16.01
N ASN A 75 13.34 1.95 14.78
CA ASN A 75 13.52 3.11 13.90
C ASN A 75 12.35 3.28 12.91
N ASN A 76 11.28 2.48 13.05
CA ASN A 76 10.12 2.42 12.16
C ASN A 76 10.49 1.99 10.73
N LEU A 77 11.53 1.19 10.57
CA LEU A 77 11.92 0.58 9.30
C LEU A 77 11.45 -0.88 9.22
N TYR A 78 10.99 -1.29 8.05
CA TYR A 78 10.65 -2.68 7.78
C TYR A 78 11.92 -3.52 7.68
N ASN A 79 12.20 -4.35 8.70
CA ASN A 79 13.48 -5.06 8.83
C ASN A 79 13.52 -6.43 8.12
N LYS A 80 12.44 -6.83 7.44
CA LYS A 80 12.34 -8.08 6.67
C LYS A 80 12.30 -7.88 5.15
N SER A 81 12.50 -6.67 4.65
CA SER A 81 12.48 -6.36 3.21
C SER A 81 13.47 -7.17 2.37
N ALA A 82 14.60 -7.58 2.95
CA ALA A 82 15.61 -8.41 2.29
C ALA A 82 15.50 -9.91 2.65
N VAL A 83 14.43 -10.32 3.31
CA VAL A 83 14.27 -11.68 3.87
C VAL A 83 12.96 -12.32 3.42
N LEU A 84 11.86 -11.58 3.43
CA LEU A 84 10.55 -12.04 3.02
C LEU A 84 10.24 -11.50 1.62
N ASP A 85 9.63 -12.34 0.80
CA ASP A 85 9.09 -11.97 -0.50
C ASP A 85 7.92 -10.97 -0.34
N TYR A 86 7.59 -10.29 -1.43
CA TYR A 86 6.45 -9.39 -1.47
C TYR A 86 5.16 -10.18 -1.17
N PRO A 87 4.14 -9.55 -0.56
CA PRO A 87 2.89 -10.22 -0.25
C PRO A 87 2.09 -10.49 -1.53
N SER A 88 1.29 -11.57 -1.50
CA SER A 88 0.31 -11.84 -2.56
C SER A 88 -0.94 -10.97 -2.37
N LEU A 89 -1.69 -10.72 -3.44
CA LEU A 89 -2.95 -9.98 -3.36
C LEU A 89 -3.95 -10.66 -2.42
N GLY A 90 -3.97 -12.00 -2.38
CA GLY A 90 -4.81 -12.77 -1.47
C GLY A 90 -4.44 -12.55 0.00
N LEU A 91 -3.14 -12.49 0.33
CA LEU A 91 -2.69 -12.20 1.69
C LEU A 91 -3.01 -10.76 2.10
N ILE A 92 -2.85 -9.79 1.18
CA ILE A 92 -3.26 -8.40 1.40
C ILE A 92 -4.77 -8.33 1.68
N MET A 93 -5.59 -8.99 0.87
CA MET A 93 -7.05 -9.03 1.06
C MET A 93 -7.44 -9.63 2.42
N ASP A 94 -6.80 -10.75 2.81
CA ASP A 94 -7.03 -11.41 4.10
C ASP A 94 -6.74 -10.45 5.27
N LYS A 95 -5.56 -9.83 5.27
CA LYS A 95 -5.16 -8.89 6.32
C LYS A 95 -5.96 -7.59 6.28
N MET A 96 -6.36 -7.08 5.12
CA MET A 96 -7.25 -5.92 5.07
C MET A 96 -8.60 -6.22 5.72
N THR A 97 -9.18 -7.39 5.43
CA THR A 97 -10.47 -7.82 5.97
C THR A 97 -10.38 -8.04 7.48
N GLU A 98 -9.36 -8.77 7.94
CA GLU A 98 -9.10 -9.02 9.37
C GLU A 98 -8.95 -7.71 10.17
N ASN A 99 -8.36 -6.68 9.55
CA ASN A 99 -8.02 -5.42 10.20
C ASN A 99 -8.95 -4.26 9.86
N ASN A 100 -10.05 -4.51 9.14
CA ASN A 100 -11.06 -3.53 8.73
C ASN A 100 -10.47 -2.29 7.99
N ILE A 101 -9.48 -2.52 7.13
CA ILE A 101 -8.80 -1.48 6.36
C ILE A 101 -9.41 -1.35 4.98
N ASN A 102 -9.72 -0.11 4.56
CA ASN A 102 -10.14 0.21 3.20
C ASN A 102 -8.95 0.81 2.43
N LEU A 103 -8.53 0.15 1.35
CA LEU A 103 -7.38 0.58 0.55
C LEU A 103 -7.82 1.49 -0.60
N VAL A 104 -7.16 2.62 -0.73
CA VAL A 104 -7.36 3.59 -1.81
C VAL A 104 -6.07 3.63 -2.65
N PHE A 105 -6.15 3.16 -3.88
CA PHE A 105 -5.09 3.31 -4.87
C PHE A 105 -5.23 4.68 -5.54
N ALA A 106 -4.42 5.65 -5.14
CA ALA A 106 -4.32 6.95 -5.79
C ALA A 106 -3.14 6.94 -6.76
N VAL A 107 -3.40 6.65 -8.04
CA VAL A 107 -2.33 6.32 -8.99
C VAL A 107 -2.42 7.13 -10.29
N THR A 108 -1.27 7.37 -10.93
CA THR A 108 -1.24 8.16 -12.17
C THR A 108 -1.84 7.41 -13.36
N SER A 109 -2.21 8.16 -14.40
CA SER A 109 -2.99 7.68 -15.55
C SER A 109 -2.45 6.41 -16.20
N TYR A 110 -1.12 6.30 -16.30
CA TYR A 110 -0.42 5.20 -16.95
C TYR A 110 -0.74 3.83 -16.31
N VAL A 111 -0.91 3.78 -14.99
CA VAL A 111 -1.10 2.54 -14.24
C VAL A 111 -2.52 2.32 -13.73
N VAL A 112 -3.45 3.28 -13.95
CA VAL A 112 -4.86 3.12 -13.56
C VAL A 112 -5.48 1.80 -14.03
N PRO A 113 -5.29 1.32 -15.28
CA PRO A 113 -5.86 0.04 -15.70
C PRO A 113 -5.37 -1.14 -14.85
N LEU A 114 -4.08 -1.17 -14.51
CA LEU A 114 -3.47 -2.21 -13.69
C LEU A 114 -4.07 -2.23 -12.27
N TYR A 115 -4.13 -1.08 -11.61
CA TYR A 115 -4.67 -1.02 -10.24
C TYR A 115 -6.19 -1.24 -10.20
N LYS A 116 -6.92 -0.98 -11.31
CA LYS A 116 -8.32 -1.39 -11.44
C LYS A 116 -8.48 -2.92 -11.49
N GLU A 117 -7.59 -3.63 -12.16
CA GLU A 117 -7.59 -5.11 -12.15
C GLU A 117 -7.29 -5.65 -10.75
N TYR A 118 -6.29 -5.10 -10.06
CA TYR A 118 -6.03 -5.47 -8.65
C TYR A 118 -7.19 -5.15 -7.73
N SER A 119 -7.86 -4.01 -7.95
CA SER A 119 -9.00 -3.62 -7.14
C SER A 119 -10.21 -4.57 -7.29
N GLN A 120 -10.37 -5.22 -8.45
CA GLN A 120 -11.38 -6.27 -8.63
C GLN A 120 -11.10 -7.50 -7.77
N LEU A 121 -9.83 -7.77 -7.45
CA LEU A 121 -9.39 -8.90 -6.63
C LEU A 121 -9.36 -8.58 -5.13
N ILE A 122 -9.43 -7.30 -4.76
CA ILE A 122 -9.39 -6.83 -3.37
C ILE A 122 -10.70 -6.09 -3.07
N PRO A 123 -11.76 -6.80 -2.62
CA PRO A 123 -13.03 -6.19 -2.27
C PRO A 123 -12.87 -5.03 -1.28
N GLY A 124 -13.62 -3.96 -1.50
CA GLY A 124 -13.57 -2.75 -0.67
C GLY A 124 -12.43 -1.79 -1.01
N SER A 125 -11.50 -2.17 -1.90
CA SER A 125 -10.52 -1.23 -2.43
C SER A 125 -11.13 -0.28 -3.46
N THR A 126 -10.54 0.90 -3.60
CA THR A 126 -10.95 1.90 -4.60
C THR A 126 -9.74 2.39 -5.38
N VAL A 127 -9.97 2.89 -6.61
CA VAL A 127 -8.91 3.45 -7.46
C VAL A 127 -9.30 4.86 -7.86
N GLY A 128 -8.40 5.81 -7.60
CA GLY A 128 -8.50 7.22 -7.97
C GLY A 128 -7.38 7.61 -8.93
N LEU A 129 -7.69 8.43 -9.93
CA LEU A 129 -6.69 9.00 -10.84
C LEU A 129 -5.94 10.12 -10.12
N LEU A 130 -4.68 9.89 -9.78
CA LEU A 130 -3.78 10.91 -9.26
C LEU A 130 -3.22 11.73 -10.44
N SER A 131 -3.27 13.05 -10.30
CA SER A 131 -2.57 13.98 -11.18
C SER A 131 -1.06 13.83 -11.05
N ASP A 132 -0.30 14.14 -12.09
CA ASP A 132 1.17 13.99 -12.08
C ASP A 132 1.85 14.87 -11.02
N ASP A 133 1.23 15.98 -10.62
CA ASP A 133 1.65 16.85 -9.52
C ASP A 133 1.00 16.50 -8.17
N SER A 134 0.14 15.48 -8.15
CA SER A 134 -0.66 15.04 -7.00
C SER A 134 -1.58 16.13 -6.42
N GLY A 135 -1.88 17.20 -7.17
CA GLY A 135 -2.69 18.33 -6.70
C GLY A 135 -4.14 17.96 -6.34
N ASN A 136 -4.64 16.83 -6.86
CA ASN A 136 -6.01 16.36 -6.64
C ASN A 136 -6.16 15.29 -5.53
N VAL A 137 -5.11 15.01 -4.75
CA VAL A 137 -5.14 13.93 -3.72
C VAL A 137 -6.24 14.12 -2.67
N ILE A 138 -6.55 15.37 -2.28
CA ILE A 138 -7.58 15.67 -1.28
C ILE A 138 -8.96 15.22 -1.80
N GLN A 139 -9.29 15.62 -3.03
CA GLN A 139 -10.56 15.26 -3.67
C GLN A 139 -10.69 13.73 -3.81
N LEU A 140 -9.62 13.03 -4.18
CA LEU A 140 -9.63 11.56 -4.29
C LEU A 140 -9.95 10.89 -2.96
N ILE A 141 -9.42 11.41 -1.85
CA ILE A 141 -9.69 10.86 -0.52
C ILE A 141 -11.15 11.10 -0.12
N GLU A 142 -11.69 12.29 -0.39
CA GLU A 142 -13.09 12.63 -0.11
C GLU A 142 -14.05 11.73 -0.91
N GLU A 143 -13.78 11.54 -2.20
CA GLU A 143 -14.58 10.66 -3.08
C GLU A 143 -14.49 9.19 -2.65
N ALA A 144 -13.29 8.70 -2.33
CA ALA A 144 -13.10 7.33 -1.84
C ALA A 144 -13.85 7.10 -0.52
N TYR A 145 -13.77 8.05 0.41
CA TYR A 145 -14.47 7.98 1.68
C TYR A 145 -16.00 8.00 1.51
N ALA A 146 -16.53 8.87 0.64
CA ALA A 146 -17.95 8.91 0.33
C ALA A 146 -18.44 7.57 -0.25
N LYS A 147 -17.66 6.97 -1.15
CA LYS A 147 -17.96 5.67 -1.76
C LYS A 147 -17.90 4.48 -0.79
N ILE A 148 -17.05 4.56 0.23
CA ILE A 148 -16.97 3.52 1.28
C ILE A 148 -18.16 3.61 2.24
N ARG A 149 -18.76 4.81 2.40
CA ARG A 149 -19.88 5.06 3.31
C ARG A 149 -21.27 5.02 2.64
N SER A 150 -21.33 4.92 1.31
CA SER A 150 -22.57 4.80 0.53
C SER A 150 -23.05 3.35 0.45
#